data_AF-A0A4Q7FDM6-F1
#
_entry.id   AF-A0A4Q7FDM6-F1
#
_cell.length_a   1.000
_cell.length_b   1.000
_cell.length_c   1.000
_cell.angle_alpha   90.00
_cell.angle_beta   90.00
_cell.angle_gamma   90.00
#
_symmetry.space_group_name_H-M   'P 1'
#
loop_
_entity.id
_entity.type
_entity.pdbx_description
1 polymer ?
#
loop_
_entity_poly.entity_id
_entity_poly.type
_entity_poly.pdbx_seq_one_letter_code
_entity_poly.pdbx_strand_id
1 'polypeptide(L)' 'MLVLERIIGAPNIAPAEKFSDLNMLVAAGGRERSHDEFVSLFAAAGYALTRVLPTGTQIHLIEGTCA' A
#
# COMPACT_ATOMS: atom_id res chain seq x y z
N MET A 1 1.98 14.15 -2.28
CA MET A 1 1.41 12.96 -2.96
C MET A 1 0.44 12.27 -2.03
N LEU A 2 -0.75 11.89 -2.54
CA LEU A 2 -1.74 11.10 -1.81
C LEU A 2 -2.01 9.83 -2.63
N VAL A 3 -1.90 8.68 -1.98
CA VAL A 3 -2.23 7.37 -2.57
C VAL A 3 -3.33 6.73 -1.73
N LEU A 4 -4.37 6.22 -2.39
CA LEU A 4 -5.45 5.48 -1.75
C LEU A 4 -5.34 4.01 -2.16
N GLU A 5 -4.80 3.19 -1.28
CA GLU A 5 -4.55 1.78 -1.58
C GLU A 5 -4.60 0.90 -0.32
N ARG A 6 -4.67 -0.41 -0.52
CA ARG A 6 -4.51 -1.41 0.54
C ARG A 6 -3.04 -1.46 0.97
N ILE A 7 -2.83 -1.78 2.25
CA ILE A 7 -1.50 -2.11 2.76
C ILE A 7 -1.52 -3.56 3.17
N ILE A 8 -0.62 -4.34 2.59
CA ILE A 8 -0.47 -5.75 2.92
C ILE A 8 0.15 -5.86 4.31
N GLY A 9 -0.62 -6.45 5.23
CA GLY A 9 -0.16 -6.73 6.59
C GLY A 9 0.82 -7.90 6.67
N ALA A 10 1.14 -8.30 7.90
CA ALA A 10 2.07 -9.39 8.18
C ALA A 10 1.72 -10.71 7.46
N PRO A 11 2.70 -11.61 7.27
CA PRO A 11 2.44 -12.93 6.69
C PRO A 11 1.41 -13.73 7.48
N ASN A 12 0.59 -14.53 6.78
CA ASN A 12 -0.40 -15.45 7.36
C ASN A 12 -1.49 -14.81 8.24
N ILE A 13 -1.68 -13.49 8.14
CA ILE A 13 -2.77 -12.74 8.76
C ILE A 13 -3.66 -12.14 7.66
N ALA A 14 -4.94 -11.93 7.98
CA ALA A 14 -5.95 -11.30 7.12
C ALA A 14 -6.03 -11.90 5.69
N PRO A 15 -6.58 -13.13 5.55
CA PRO A 15 -6.62 -13.84 4.27
C PRO A 15 -7.23 -13.04 3.11
N ALA A 16 -8.24 -12.21 3.39
CA ALA A 16 -8.90 -11.38 2.39
C ALA A 16 -7.95 -10.41 1.67
N GLU A 17 -6.94 -9.86 2.37
CA GLU A 17 -5.92 -9.00 1.76
C GLU A 17 -5.02 -9.79 0.81
N LYS A 18 -4.64 -11.02 1.21
CA LYS A 18 -3.78 -11.88 0.39
C LYS A 18 -4.48 -12.33 -0.89
N PHE A 19 -5.78 -12.65 -0.81
CA PHE A 19 -6.57 -12.96 -2.01
C PHE A 19 -6.77 -11.73 -2.92
N SER A 20 -6.88 -10.52 -2.35
CA SER A 20 -6.93 -9.28 -3.12
C SER A 20 -5.62 -9.04 -3.90
N ASP A 21 -4.47 -9.24 -3.26
CA ASP A 21 -3.16 -9.19 -3.94
C ASP A 21 -3.04 -10.20 -5.09
N LEU A 22 -3.51 -11.43 -4.89
CA LEU A 22 -3.56 -12.43 -5.96
C LEU A 22 -4.49 -12.01 -7.11
N ASN A 23 -5.62 -11.37 -6.81
CA ASN A 23 -6.48 -10.80 -7.85
C ASN A 23 -5.77 -9.67 -8.62
N MET A 24 -5.00 -8.82 -7.93
CA MET A 24 -4.17 -7.79 -8.58
C MET A 24 -3.13 -8.41 -9.52
N LEU A 25 -2.48 -9.50 -9.10
CA LEU A 25 -1.53 -10.24 -9.93
C LEU A 25 -2.20 -10.80 -11.19
N VAL A 26 -3.35 -11.46 -11.05
CA VAL A 26 -4.00 -12.15 -12.17
C VAL A 26 -4.70 -11.17 -13.12
N ALA A 27 -5.42 -10.19 -12.59
CA ALA A 27 -6.26 -9.30 -13.39
C ALA A 27 -5.50 -8.10 -13.97
N ALA A 28 -4.54 -7.56 -13.22
CA ALA A 28 -3.83 -6.33 -13.59
C ALA A 28 -2.32 -6.51 -13.78
N GLY A 29 -1.76 -7.69 -13.48
CA GLY A 29 -0.31 -7.90 -13.42
C GLY A 29 0.37 -7.10 -12.30
N GLY A 30 -0.42 -6.62 -11.34
CA GLY A 30 0.01 -5.76 -10.25
C GLY A 30 0.33 -6.52 -8.98
N ARG A 31 0.60 -5.76 -7.92
CA ARG A 31 0.71 -6.25 -6.55
C ARG A 31 0.32 -5.14 -5.59
N GLU A 32 -0.33 -5.52 -4.51
CA GLU A 32 -0.48 -4.69 -3.33
C GLU A 32 0.85 -4.67 -2.58
N ARG A 33 1.08 -3.65 -1.75
CA ARG A 33 2.39 -3.41 -1.12
C ARG A 33 2.27 -3.30 0.38
N SER A 34 3.31 -3.74 1.06
CA SER A 34 3.51 -3.46 2.48
C SER A 34 3.88 -1.99 2.71
N HIS A 35 3.82 -1.55 3.97
CA HIS A 35 4.23 -0.21 4.37
C HIS A 35 5.67 0.12 3.91
N ASP A 36 6.61 -0.79 4.14
CA ASP A 36 8.04 -0.55 3.85
C ASP A 36 8.33 -0.50 2.35
N GLU A 37 7.59 -1.25 1.55
CA GLU A 37 7.62 -1.14 0.09
C GLU A 37 7.08 0.21 -0.39
N PHE A 38 6.04 0.76 0.26
CA PHE A 38 5.57 2.11 -0.03
C PHE A 38 6.59 3.18 0.39
N VAL A 39 7.23 3.05 1.56
CA VAL A 39 8.32 3.96 1.96
C VAL A 39 9.41 3.98 0.89
N SER A 40 9.84 2.80 0.43
CA SER A 40 10.87 2.66 -0.61
C SER A 40 10.42 3.26 -1.95
N LEU A 41 9.16 3.06 -2.33
CA LEU A 41 8.59 3.58 -3.57
C LEU A 41 8.46 5.12 -3.56
N PHE A 42 8.01 5.69 -2.45
CA PHE A 42 7.92 7.14 -2.27
C PHE A 42 9.32 7.77 -2.33
N ALA A 43 10.30 7.19 -1.62
CA ALA A 43 11.67 7.66 -1.63
C ALA A 43 12.27 7.64 -3.04
N ALA A 44 12.06 6.56 -3.80
CA ALA A 44 12.49 6.45 -5.19
C ALA A 44 11.84 7.50 -6.11
N ALA A 45 10.65 7.98 -5.75
CA ALA A 45 9.92 9.04 -6.47
C ALA A 45 10.23 10.47 -5.95
N GLY A 46 11.14 10.64 -4.99
CA GLY A 46 11.48 11.96 -4.42
C GLY A 46 10.52 12.48 -3.35
N TYR A 47 9.76 11.58 -2.71
CA TYR A 47 8.84 11.92 -1.62
C TYR A 47 9.24 11.21 -0.33
N ALA A 48 9.00 11.85 0.81
CA ALA A 48 9.00 11.20 2.12
C ALA A 48 7.58 10.78 2.46
N LEU A 49 7.36 9.50 2.75
CA LEU A 49 6.08 9.01 3.29
C LEU A 49 5.94 9.52 4.73
N THR A 50 4.90 10.32 4.99
CA THR A 50 4.70 11.03 6.26
C THR A 50 3.67 10.33 7.13
N ARG A 51 2.57 9.84 6.54
CA ARG A 51 1.43 9.29 7.27
C ARG A 51 0.76 8.17 6.50
N VAL A 52 0.25 7.20 7.25
CA VAL A 52 -0.73 6.21 6.79
C VAL A 52 -1.94 6.29 7.70
N LEU A 53 -3.10 6.62 7.14
CA LEU A 53 -4.33 6.83 7.88
C LEU A 53 -5.38 5.78 7.48
N PRO A 54 -6.00 5.07 8.45
CA PRO A 54 -7.11 4.18 8.16
C PRO A 54 -8.35 4.97 7.77
N THR A 55 -9.14 4.45 6.84
CA THR A 55 -10.39 5.10 6.37
C THR A 55 -11.65 4.47 6.94
N GLY A 56 -11.52 3.45 7.81
CA GLY A 56 -12.64 2.60 8.23
C GLY A 56 -13.03 1.54 7.19
N THR A 57 -12.32 1.50 6.05
CA THR A 57 -12.42 0.44 5.04
C THR A 57 -11.06 -0.28 4.92
N GLN A 58 -10.94 -1.22 3.98
CA GLN A 58 -9.66 -1.88 3.69
C GLN A 58 -8.66 -0.96 2.97
N ILE A 59 -9.08 0.23 2.51
CA ILE A 59 -8.24 1.23 1.87
C ILE A 59 -7.63 2.15 2.92
N HIS A 60 -6.34 2.46 2.75
CA HIS A 60 -5.61 3.42 3.55
C HIS A 60 -5.33 4.68 2.73
N LEU A 61 -5.31 5.84 3.39
CA LEU A 61 -4.74 7.06 2.84
C LEU A 61 -3.25 7.10 3.18
N ILE A 62 -2.40 7.02 2.17
CA ILE A 62 -0.94 7.07 2.28
C ILE A 62 -0.50 8.44 1.79
N GLU A 63 0.00 9.26 2.71
CA GLU A 63 0.47 10.61 2.43
C GLU A 63 1.98 10.65 2.37
N GLY A 64 2.49 11.40 1.39
CA GLY A 64 3.89 11.81 1.38
C GLY A 64 4.07 13.24 0.88
N THR A 65 5.10 13.90 1.38
CA THR A 65 5.49 15.27 1.00
C THR A 65 6.74 15.22 0.15
N CYS A 66 6.94 16.23 -0.71
CA CYS A 66 8.22 16.36 -1.42
C CYS A 66 9.34 16.43 -0.38
N ALA A 67 10.41 15.66 -0.61
CA ALA A 67 11.62 15.75 0.17
C ALA A 67 12.41 17.02 -0.17
#